data_AF-A0A9N8MVF9-F1
#
_entry.id   AF-A0A9N8MVF9-F1
#
_cell.length_a   1.000
_cell.length_b   1.000
_cell.length_c   1.000
_cell.angle_alpha   90.00
_cell.angle_beta   90.00
_cell.angle_gamma   90.00
#
_symmetry.space_group_name_H-M   'P 1'
#
loop_
_entity.id
_entity.type
_entity.pdbx_description
1 polymer ?
#
loop_
_entity_poly.entity_id
_entity_poly.type
_entity_poly.pdbx_seq_one_letter_code
_entity_poly.pdbx_strand_id
1 'polypeptide(L)'
;MTAAIQSSTAIIDVNNALSTALTSYVDDGVKVTFDLPDLDNLPSDPTVSVFLYEIHEDLQLRTSQARTNSRDSGTNVVTISPGWVNVSCNYLITYWDPEQTTSGVGSPGSAPNNQAIMVMNQVVNALINNRQLGDIPGAYTRMIPPKDELNSLGNFWQSLGNRPRLSLHASVTVPVSLTDKKDTAMGVLTTEADMEQIP
;
A
#
# COMPACT_ATOMS: atom_id res chain seq x y z
N MET A 1 15.64 -16.84 25.49
CA MET A 1 15.21 -15.91 24.43
C MET A 1 13.89 -16.42 23.89
N THR A 2 12.80 -15.70 24.12
CA THR A 2 11.48 -16.01 23.55
C THR A 2 11.52 -15.69 22.05
N ALA A 3 11.14 -16.64 21.20
CA ALA A 3 11.07 -16.39 19.75
C ALA A 3 10.07 -15.26 19.46
N ALA A 4 10.44 -14.33 18.58
CA ALA A 4 9.56 -13.25 18.17
C ALA A 4 8.32 -13.81 17.43
N ILE A 5 7.16 -13.19 17.65
CA ILE A 5 5.94 -13.54 16.93
C ILE A 5 6.12 -13.16 15.45
N GLN A 6 5.90 -14.11 14.55
CA GLN A 6 5.99 -13.86 13.11
C GLN A 6 4.91 -12.85 12.68
N SER A 7 5.34 -11.79 11.99
CA SER A 7 4.47 -10.74 11.48
C SER A 7 4.01 -11.06 10.05
N SER A 8 2.85 -10.51 9.66
CA SER A 8 2.37 -10.59 8.26
C SER A 8 3.31 -9.81 7.33
N THR A 9 3.53 -10.33 6.12
CA THR A 9 4.34 -9.68 5.07
C THR A 9 3.52 -8.82 4.11
N ALA A 10 2.20 -8.72 4.28
CA ALA A 10 1.31 -8.11 3.30
C ALA A 10 1.72 -6.70 2.84
N ILE A 11 2.24 -5.85 3.74
CA ILE A 11 2.70 -4.49 3.39
C ILE A 11 3.99 -4.55 2.53
N ILE A 12 4.88 -5.51 2.82
CA ILE A 12 6.09 -5.75 2.02
C ILE A 12 5.68 -6.26 0.63
N ASP A 13 4.69 -7.14 0.57
CA ASP A 13 4.16 -7.67 -0.69
C ASP A 13 3.56 -6.55 -1.57
N VAL A 14 2.90 -5.56 -0.96
CA VAL A 14 2.45 -4.34 -1.67
C VAL A 14 3.62 -3.52 -2.23
N ASN A 15 4.67 -3.30 -1.44
CA ASN A 15 5.86 -2.57 -1.93
C ASN A 15 6.49 -3.29 -3.12
N ASN A 16 6.66 -4.61 -3.03
CA ASN A 16 7.22 -5.40 -4.12
C ASN A 16 6.34 -5.33 -5.38
N ALA A 17 5.02 -5.47 -5.22
CA ALA A 17 4.07 -5.39 -6.34
C ALA A 17 4.10 -4.01 -7.02
N LEU A 18 4.16 -2.92 -6.25
CA LEU A 18 4.32 -1.57 -6.81
C LEU A 18 5.68 -1.39 -7.50
N SER A 19 6.75 -1.96 -6.95
CA SER A 19 8.07 -1.94 -7.57
C SER A 19 8.02 -2.58 -8.95
N THR A 20 7.53 -3.82 -9.04
CA THR A 20 7.37 -4.55 -10.31
C THR A 20 6.52 -3.77 -11.32
N ALA A 21 5.40 -3.20 -10.87
CA ALA A 21 4.50 -2.43 -11.72
C ALA A 21 5.17 -1.17 -12.28
N LEU A 22 6.02 -0.48 -11.50
CA LEU A 22 6.70 0.74 -11.93
C LEU A 22 7.92 0.45 -12.79
N THR A 23 8.77 -0.50 -12.40
CA THR A 23 10.01 -0.83 -13.11
C THR A 23 9.78 -1.44 -14.49
N SER A 24 8.57 -1.93 -14.78
CA SER A 24 8.22 -2.41 -16.13
C SER A 24 7.91 -1.31 -17.14
N TYR A 25 7.72 -0.06 -16.69
CA TYR A 25 7.39 1.10 -17.53
C TYR A 25 8.44 2.21 -17.49
N VAL A 26 9.12 2.35 -16.36
CA VAL A 26 10.14 3.38 -16.15
C VAL A 26 11.45 2.93 -16.82
N ASP A 27 12.14 3.86 -17.47
CA ASP A 27 13.41 3.58 -18.16
C ASP A 27 14.49 3.04 -17.21
N ASP A 28 15.35 2.13 -17.69
CA ASP A 28 16.42 1.48 -16.92
C ASP A 28 17.42 2.46 -16.25
N GLY A 29 17.51 3.70 -16.76
CA GLY A 29 18.35 4.76 -16.20
C GLY A 29 17.75 5.47 -14.99
N VAL A 30 16.51 5.16 -14.62
CA VAL A 30 15.80 5.80 -13.50
C VAL A 30 15.57 4.77 -12.39
N LYS A 31 16.05 5.08 -11.19
CA LYS A 31 15.89 4.21 -10.03
C LYS A 31 14.49 4.35 -9.43
N VAL A 32 13.92 3.25 -8.95
CA VAL A 32 12.69 3.26 -8.13
C VAL A 32 13.08 2.94 -6.69
N THR A 33 12.81 3.86 -5.76
CA THR A 33 13.10 3.68 -4.33
C THR A 33 11.84 3.83 -3.48
N PHE A 34 11.84 3.25 -2.28
CA PHE A 34 10.70 3.23 -1.36
C PHE A 34 10.93 4.08 -0.09
N ASP A 35 11.87 5.01 -0.20
CA ASP A 35 12.19 6.03 0.78
C ASP A 35 11.99 7.42 0.17
N LEU A 36 11.99 8.43 1.02
CA LEU A 36 12.04 9.81 0.57
C LEU A 36 13.51 10.24 0.50
N PRO A 37 13.99 10.77 -0.65
CA PRO A 37 15.37 11.23 -0.75
C PRO A 37 15.68 12.37 0.22
N ASP A 38 16.92 12.36 0.73
CA ASP A 38 17.43 13.45 1.55
C ASP A 38 17.59 14.72 0.70
N LEU A 39 17.07 15.83 1.19
CA LEU A 39 17.11 17.13 0.52
C LEU A 39 18.52 17.72 0.49
N ASP A 40 19.32 17.40 1.51
CA ASP A 40 20.71 17.84 1.62
C ASP A 40 21.67 16.93 0.86
N ASN A 41 21.22 15.71 0.53
CA ASN A 41 21.99 14.72 -0.22
C ASN A 41 21.11 14.06 -1.29
N LEU A 42 20.83 14.82 -2.35
CA LEU A 42 20.02 14.34 -3.46
C LEU A 42 20.68 13.12 -4.14
N PRO A 43 19.88 12.17 -4.66
CA PRO A 43 20.40 11.03 -5.40
C PRO A 43 21.25 11.49 -6.58
N SER A 44 22.35 10.78 -6.84
CA SER A 44 23.21 11.04 -8.00
C SER A 44 22.54 10.65 -9.33
N ASP A 45 21.57 9.74 -9.27
CA ASP A 45 20.84 9.24 -10.43
C ASP A 45 19.38 9.70 -10.37
N PRO A 46 18.74 9.96 -11.53
CA PRO A 46 17.30 10.10 -11.64
C PRO A 46 16.54 9.05 -10.84
N THR A 47 15.66 9.48 -9.94
CA THR A 47 15.00 8.58 -8.98
C THR A 47 13.51 8.88 -8.86
N VAL A 48 12.68 7.85 -9.03
CA VAL A 48 11.28 7.84 -8.64
C VAL A 48 11.20 7.33 -7.19
N SER A 49 10.77 8.20 -6.29
CA SER A 49 10.53 7.87 -4.88
C SER A 49 9.07 7.50 -4.68
N VAL A 50 8.83 6.31 -4.11
CA VAL A 50 7.53 5.73 -3.77
C VAL A 50 7.39 5.74 -2.26
N PHE A 51 7.02 6.89 -1.71
CA PHE A 51 7.02 7.12 -0.27
C PHE A 51 5.69 6.71 0.39
N LEU A 52 5.73 5.72 1.28
CA LEU A 52 4.57 5.31 2.08
C LEU A 52 4.36 6.28 3.25
N TYR A 53 3.42 7.21 3.11
CA TYR A 53 3.22 8.30 4.07
C TYR A 53 2.17 7.98 5.15
N GLU A 54 1.24 7.07 4.87
CA GLU A 54 0.16 6.74 5.80
C GLU A 54 -0.33 5.29 5.63
N ILE A 55 -0.54 4.62 6.77
CA ILE A 55 -1.18 3.32 6.86
C ILE A 55 -2.35 3.42 7.82
N HIS A 56 -3.54 3.01 7.38
CA HIS A 56 -4.72 2.92 8.23
C HIS A 56 -5.61 1.76 7.82
N GLU A 57 -6.51 1.34 8.70
CA GLU A 57 -7.56 0.39 8.33
C GLU A 57 -8.59 1.06 7.39
N ASP A 58 -8.94 0.38 6.30
CA ASP A 58 -10.01 0.81 5.42
C ASP A 58 -11.37 0.32 5.95
N LEU A 59 -12.01 1.16 6.75
CA LEU A 59 -13.32 0.88 7.35
C LEU A 59 -14.43 0.70 6.32
N GLN A 60 -14.28 1.23 5.10
CA GLN A 60 -15.28 1.07 4.04
C GLN A 60 -15.33 -0.38 3.53
N LEU A 61 -14.21 -1.08 3.60
CA LEU A 61 -14.09 -2.50 3.24
C LEU A 61 -14.27 -3.42 4.44
N ARG A 62 -14.57 -2.89 5.63
CA ARG A 62 -14.82 -3.72 6.80
C ARG A 62 -16.20 -4.37 6.68
N THR A 63 -16.21 -5.69 6.61
CA THR A 63 -17.43 -6.50 6.63
C THR A 63 -17.53 -7.28 7.93
N SER A 64 -18.74 -7.46 8.48
CA SER A 64 -18.99 -8.37 9.59
C SER A 64 -18.84 -9.83 9.11
N GLN A 65 -17.63 -10.38 9.21
CA GLN A 65 -17.38 -11.79 8.91
C GLN A 65 -17.15 -12.58 10.19
N ALA A 66 -17.88 -13.68 10.32
CA ALA A 66 -17.56 -14.69 11.32
C ALA A 66 -16.20 -15.31 10.98
N ARG A 67 -15.39 -15.60 12.00
CA ARG A 67 -14.13 -16.31 11.80
C ARG A 67 -14.44 -17.69 11.23
N THR A 68 -13.73 -18.06 10.17
CA THR A 68 -13.82 -19.40 9.59
C THR A 68 -13.39 -20.42 10.63
N ASN A 69 -14.13 -21.51 10.72
CA ASN A 69 -13.82 -22.62 11.59
C ASN A 69 -13.70 -23.92 10.79
N SER A 70 -12.88 -24.83 11.28
CA SER A 70 -12.74 -26.18 10.73
C SER A 70 -12.88 -27.19 11.85
N ARG A 71 -13.63 -28.27 11.62
CA ARG A 71 -13.86 -29.33 12.61
C ARG A 71 -13.01 -30.54 12.27
N ASP A 72 -12.24 -31.00 13.23
CA ASP A 72 -11.62 -32.32 13.16
C ASP A 72 -12.66 -33.39 13.52
N SER A 73 -12.98 -34.25 12.54
CA SER A 73 -13.97 -35.32 12.67
C SER A 73 -13.58 -36.42 13.68
N GLY A 74 -12.28 -36.60 13.98
CA GLY A 74 -11.80 -37.63 14.90
C GLY A 74 -11.76 -37.18 16.37
N THR A 75 -11.54 -35.89 16.62
CA THR A 75 -11.35 -35.32 17.96
C THR A 75 -12.49 -34.42 18.43
N ASN A 76 -13.43 -34.09 17.54
CA ASN A 76 -14.48 -33.10 17.76
C ASN A 76 -13.95 -31.69 18.13
N VAL A 77 -12.67 -31.42 17.86
CA VAL A 77 -12.07 -30.10 18.07
C VAL A 77 -12.39 -29.21 16.88
N VAL A 78 -12.80 -27.98 17.16
CA VAL A 78 -13.01 -26.93 16.18
C VAL A 78 -11.85 -25.95 16.26
N THR A 79 -11.07 -25.84 15.18
CA THR A 79 -10.01 -24.83 15.04
C THR A 79 -10.59 -23.57 14.41
N ILE A 80 -10.28 -22.41 14.98
CA ILE A 80 -10.80 -21.12 14.55
C ILE A 80 -9.68 -20.32 13.87
N SER A 81 -9.78 -20.15 12.55
CA SER A 81 -8.81 -19.39 11.76
C SER A 81 -8.66 -17.95 12.27
N PRO A 82 -7.47 -17.33 12.16
CA PRO A 82 -7.31 -15.92 12.49
C PRO A 82 -8.23 -15.06 11.62
N GLY A 83 -8.72 -13.96 12.19
CA GLY A 83 -9.36 -12.92 11.39
C GLY A 83 -8.34 -12.14 10.57
N TRP A 84 -8.81 -11.19 9.76
CA TRP A 84 -7.97 -10.24 9.05
C TRP A 84 -8.57 -8.83 9.13
N VAL A 85 -7.71 -7.84 8.87
CA VAL A 85 -8.08 -6.44 8.81
C VAL A 85 -7.65 -5.88 7.46
N ASN A 86 -8.53 -5.16 6.77
CA ASN A 86 -8.20 -4.53 5.49
C ASN A 86 -7.41 -3.25 5.75
N VAL A 87 -6.13 -3.25 5.43
CA VAL A 87 -5.21 -2.14 5.68
C VAL A 87 -4.91 -1.42 4.38
N SER A 88 -5.19 -0.12 4.33
CA SER A 88 -4.87 0.79 3.23
C SER A 88 -3.47 1.37 3.41
N CYS A 89 -2.60 1.11 2.43
CA CYS A 89 -1.27 1.69 2.30
C CYS A 89 -1.33 2.86 1.32
N ASN A 90 -1.02 4.08 1.77
CA ASN A 90 -1.10 5.28 0.96
C ASN A 90 0.30 5.79 0.61
N TYR A 91 0.55 5.88 -0.69
CA TYR A 91 1.84 6.24 -1.27
C TYR A 91 1.77 7.61 -1.93
N LEU A 92 2.88 8.32 -1.84
CA LEU A 92 3.19 9.51 -2.59
C LEU A 92 4.35 9.21 -3.53
N ILE A 93 4.10 9.34 -4.83
CA ILE A 93 5.10 9.04 -5.86
C ILE A 93 5.62 10.35 -6.44
N THR A 94 6.94 10.55 -6.37
CA THR A 94 7.61 11.80 -6.75
C THR A 94 8.88 11.51 -7.53
N TYR A 95 9.30 12.46 -8.36
CA TYR A 95 10.52 12.34 -9.15
C TYR A 95 11.61 13.32 -8.67
N TRP A 96 12.83 12.80 -8.57
CA TRP A 96 14.01 13.46 -8.06
C TRP A 96 15.15 13.34 -9.06
N ASP A 97 15.78 14.46 -9.35
CA ASP A 97 16.85 14.56 -10.33
C ASP A 97 17.82 15.65 -9.87
N PRO A 98 19.12 15.37 -9.74
CA PRO A 98 20.13 16.37 -9.39
C PRO A 98 20.23 17.50 -10.43
N GLU A 99 19.98 17.21 -11.71
CA GLU A 99 20.12 18.19 -12.81
C GLU A 99 18.94 19.19 -12.91
N GLN A 100 17.80 18.90 -12.26
CA GLN A 100 16.68 19.83 -12.22
C GLN A 100 16.93 21.09 -11.40
N THR A 101 18.00 21.13 -10.61
CA THR A 101 18.39 22.29 -9.82
C THR A 101 18.85 23.49 -10.68
N THR A 102 19.14 23.27 -11.97
CA THR A 102 19.53 24.34 -12.92
C THR A 102 18.36 24.75 -13.84
N SER A 103 17.23 25.19 -13.26
CA SER A 103 16.03 25.55 -14.03
C SER A 103 15.93 27.07 -14.26
N GLY A 104 16.56 27.57 -15.32
CA GLY A 104 16.33 28.92 -15.86
C GLY A 104 15.33 28.91 -17.02
N VAL A 105 14.67 30.04 -17.30
CA VAL A 105 13.78 30.18 -18.47
C VAL A 105 14.57 29.88 -19.75
N GLY A 106 14.17 28.86 -20.50
CA GLY A 106 14.88 28.39 -21.71
C GLY A 106 15.88 27.25 -21.48
N SER A 107 16.03 26.76 -20.24
CA SER A 107 16.78 25.53 -19.96
C SER A 107 16.04 24.27 -20.46
N PRO A 108 16.74 23.16 -20.76
CA PRO A 108 16.11 21.88 -21.09
C PRO A 108 15.10 21.40 -20.03
N GLY A 109 15.32 21.75 -18.76
CA GLY A 109 14.40 21.47 -17.66
C GLY A 109 13.07 22.24 -17.71
N SER A 110 12.98 23.32 -18.49
CA SER A 110 11.76 24.12 -18.67
C SER A 110 10.97 23.78 -19.94
N ALA A 111 11.43 22.81 -20.73
CA ALA A 111 10.73 22.38 -21.93
C ALA A 111 9.43 21.61 -21.59
N PRO A 112 8.38 21.67 -22.45
CA PRO A 112 7.15 20.91 -22.23
C PRO A 112 7.35 19.40 -22.08
N ASN A 113 8.40 18.87 -22.71
CA ASN A 113 8.83 17.47 -22.68
C ASN A 113 10.13 17.29 -21.88
N ASN A 114 10.30 18.04 -20.78
CA ASN A 114 11.46 17.87 -19.91
C ASN A 114 11.51 16.44 -19.32
N GLN A 115 12.68 16.06 -18.81
CA GLN A 115 12.93 14.74 -18.23
C GLN A 115 11.93 14.40 -17.12
N ALA A 116 11.59 15.38 -16.26
CA ALA A 116 10.61 15.20 -15.18
C ALA A 116 9.26 14.70 -15.68
N ILE A 117 8.73 15.37 -16.70
CA ILE A 117 7.44 15.06 -17.30
C ILE A 117 7.50 13.75 -18.07
N MET A 118 8.61 13.46 -18.75
CA MET A 118 8.79 12.16 -19.45
C MET A 118 8.73 10.99 -18.48
N VAL A 119 9.50 11.03 -17.38
CA VAL A 119 9.51 9.99 -16.35
C VAL A 119 8.16 9.91 -15.64
N MET A 120 7.59 11.04 -15.23
CA MET A 120 6.28 11.03 -14.57
C MET A 120 5.16 10.56 -15.49
N ASN A 121 5.25 10.78 -16.81
CA ASN A 121 4.33 10.19 -17.78
C ASN A 121 4.47 8.66 -17.84
N GLN A 122 5.67 8.10 -17.76
CA GLN A 122 5.86 6.65 -17.63
C GLN A 122 5.23 6.11 -16.34
N VAL A 123 5.45 6.80 -15.22
CA VAL A 123 4.81 6.47 -13.93
C VAL A 123 3.28 6.50 -14.04
N VAL A 124 2.70 7.53 -14.67
CA VAL A 124 1.24 7.58 -14.91
C VAL A 124 0.80 6.37 -15.71
N ASN A 125 1.48 6.03 -16.81
CA ASN A 125 1.17 4.85 -17.62
C ASN A 125 1.26 3.55 -16.81
N ALA A 126 2.27 3.41 -15.95
CA ALA A 126 2.40 2.28 -15.05
C ALA A 126 1.20 2.15 -14.11
N LEU A 127 0.79 3.25 -13.48
CA LEU A 127 -0.31 3.26 -12.51
C LEU A 127 -1.67 3.01 -13.17
N ILE A 128 -1.96 3.62 -14.33
CA ILE A 128 -3.26 3.44 -14.99
C ILE A 128 -3.41 2.04 -15.59
N ASN A 129 -2.32 1.41 -16.03
CA ASN A 129 -2.35 0.06 -16.60
C ASN A 129 -2.31 -1.02 -15.51
N ASN A 130 -1.77 -0.73 -14.32
CA ASN A 130 -1.74 -1.64 -13.17
C ASN A 130 -2.82 -1.32 -12.13
N ARG A 131 -4.08 -1.14 -12.57
CA ARG A 131 -5.24 -0.99 -11.65
C ARG A 131 -5.50 -2.26 -10.82
N GLN A 132 -5.02 -3.40 -11.27
CA GLN A 132 -4.93 -4.62 -10.48
C GLN A 132 -3.46 -5.03 -10.49
N LEU A 133 -2.88 -5.16 -9.30
CA LEU A 133 -1.49 -5.57 -9.16
C LEU A 133 -1.43 -7.10 -9.25
N GLY A 134 -0.75 -7.60 -10.29
CA GLY A 134 -0.73 -9.04 -10.61
C GLY A 134 -0.16 -9.92 -9.50
N ASP A 135 0.82 -9.40 -8.75
CA ASP A 135 1.48 -10.12 -7.64
C ASP A 135 0.59 -10.26 -6.39
N ILE A 136 -0.42 -9.39 -6.25
CA ILE A 136 -1.38 -9.38 -5.13
C ILE A 136 -2.82 -9.36 -5.66
N PRO A 137 -3.27 -10.46 -6.28
CA PRO A 137 -4.59 -10.52 -6.89
C PRO A 137 -5.69 -10.30 -5.84
N GLY A 138 -6.65 -9.44 -6.14
CA GLY A 138 -7.75 -9.09 -5.24
C GLY A 138 -7.49 -7.91 -4.30
N ALA A 139 -6.29 -7.31 -4.32
CA ALA A 139 -6.06 -6.03 -3.66
C ALA A 139 -6.95 -4.93 -4.25
N TYR A 140 -7.51 -4.07 -3.39
CA TYR A 140 -8.30 -2.92 -3.83
C TYR A 140 -7.38 -1.71 -4.01
N THR A 141 -7.17 -1.28 -5.26
CA THR A 141 -6.29 -0.16 -5.58
C THR A 141 -7.05 1.10 -5.98
N ARG A 142 -6.51 2.26 -5.63
CA ARG A 142 -6.95 3.58 -6.10
C ARG A 142 -5.73 4.30 -6.66
N MET A 143 -5.61 4.32 -7.98
CA MET A 143 -4.50 4.94 -8.69
C MET A 143 -4.88 6.36 -9.11
N ILE A 144 -4.11 7.36 -8.66
CA ILE A 144 -4.31 8.79 -8.94
C ILE A 144 -5.74 9.26 -8.61
N PRO A 145 -6.23 9.05 -7.37
CA PRO A 145 -7.54 9.54 -6.98
C PRO A 145 -7.53 11.07 -6.87
N PRO A 146 -8.67 11.75 -7.12
CA PRO A 146 -8.79 13.19 -6.88
C PRO A 146 -8.83 13.43 -5.37
N LYS A 147 -7.66 13.64 -4.75
CA LYS A 147 -7.53 13.84 -3.29
C LYS A 147 -6.89 15.17 -2.90
N ASP A 148 -6.39 15.94 -3.85
CA ASP A 148 -5.53 17.07 -3.55
C ASP A 148 -6.33 18.36 -3.33
N GLU A 149 -6.50 18.71 -2.06
CA GLU A 149 -6.65 20.10 -1.68
C GLU A 149 -5.25 20.75 -1.70
N LEU A 150 -5.09 21.81 -2.50
CA LEU A 150 -3.82 22.53 -2.68
C LEU A 150 -3.17 22.95 -1.34
N ASN A 151 -3.99 23.20 -0.31
CA ASN A 151 -3.54 23.54 1.04
C ASN A 151 -2.78 22.40 1.73
N SER A 152 -3.21 21.14 1.56
CA SER A 152 -2.58 19.98 2.19
C SER A 152 -1.22 19.68 1.52
N LEU A 153 -1.18 19.74 0.19
CA LEU A 153 0.05 19.55 -0.58
C LEU A 153 1.09 20.66 -0.29
N GLY A 154 0.63 21.90 -0.08
CA GLY A 154 1.49 23.02 0.33
C GLY A 154 2.19 22.76 1.67
N ASN A 155 1.45 22.31 2.69
CA ASN A 155 2.02 21.98 4.00
C ASN A 155 3.03 20.83 3.92
N PHE A 156 2.75 19.82 3.08
CA PHE A 156 3.67 18.70 2.85
C PHE A 156 5.00 19.18 2.23
N TRP A 157 4.96 20.01 1.20
CA TRP A 157 6.20 20.53 0.60
C TRP A 157 6.95 21.50 1.51
N GLN A 158 6.24 22.23 2.39
CA GLN A 158 6.88 23.06 3.40
C GLN A 158 7.69 22.24 4.41
N SER A 159 7.16 21.10 4.86
CA SER A 159 7.90 20.20 5.76
C SER A 159 9.10 19.54 5.07
N LEU A 160 9.05 19.41 3.74
CA LEU A 160 10.14 18.92 2.89
C LEU A 160 11.01 20.04 2.30
N GLY A 161 11.23 21.12 3.05
CA GLY A 161 12.23 22.13 2.69
C GLY A 161 11.82 23.07 1.55
N ASN A 162 10.52 23.28 1.34
CA ASN A 162 9.96 24.26 0.41
C ASN A 162 10.32 24.03 -1.07
N ARG A 163 10.42 22.77 -1.50
CA ARG A 163 10.69 22.41 -2.90
C ARG A 163 9.50 21.68 -3.50
N PRO A 164 8.47 22.40 -3.99
CA PRO A 164 7.29 21.75 -4.56
C PRO A 164 7.66 20.95 -5.81
N ARG A 165 7.11 19.74 -5.91
CA ARG A 165 7.26 18.87 -7.08
C ARG A 165 5.88 18.32 -7.48
N LEU A 166 5.80 17.80 -8.69
CA LEU A 166 4.67 16.97 -9.08
C LEU A 166 4.66 15.71 -8.21
N SER A 167 3.49 15.41 -7.62
CA SER A 167 3.24 14.22 -6.83
C SER A 167 2.04 13.47 -7.35
N LEU A 168 2.11 12.14 -7.34
CA LEU A 168 1.00 11.26 -7.66
C LEU A 168 0.64 10.41 -6.45
N HIS A 169 -0.65 10.34 -6.14
CA HIS A 169 -1.16 9.50 -5.05
C HIS A 169 -1.54 8.11 -5.54
N ALA A 170 -1.18 7.09 -4.78
CA ALA A 170 -1.67 5.73 -4.96
C ALA A 170 -2.07 5.15 -3.61
N SER A 171 -3.23 4.49 -3.53
CA SER A 171 -3.64 3.76 -2.34
C SER A 171 -3.85 2.29 -2.69
N VAL A 172 -3.31 1.37 -1.88
CA VAL A 172 -3.49 -0.08 -2.05
C VAL A 172 -3.99 -0.66 -0.74
N THR A 173 -5.18 -1.26 -0.76
CA THR A 173 -5.77 -1.93 0.40
C THR A 173 -5.62 -3.44 0.29
N VAL A 174 -5.02 -4.06 1.30
CA VAL A 174 -4.77 -5.51 1.40
C VAL A 174 -5.24 -6.08 2.74
N PRO A 175 -5.68 -7.36 2.77
CA PRO A 175 -6.02 -8.02 4.03
C PRO A 175 -4.74 -8.39 4.80
N VAL A 176 -4.66 -7.95 6.05
CA VAL A 176 -3.59 -8.31 6.99
C VAL A 176 -4.15 -9.29 8.01
N SER A 177 -3.65 -10.53 7.99
CA SER A 177 -4.06 -11.57 8.93
C SER A 177 -3.60 -11.23 10.35
N LEU A 178 -4.48 -11.47 11.32
CA LEU A 178 -4.14 -11.40 12.74
C LEU A 178 -3.23 -12.57 13.13
N THR A 179 -2.46 -12.41 14.20
CA THR A 179 -1.64 -13.49 14.75
C THR A 179 -2.51 -14.69 15.11
N ASP A 180 -2.19 -15.86 14.54
CA ASP A 180 -2.86 -17.10 14.89
C ASP A 180 -2.49 -17.54 16.31
N LYS A 181 -3.47 -17.49 17.21
CA LYS A 181 -3.34 -17.95 18.60
C LYS A 181 -3.63 -19.44 18.76
N LYS A 182 -3.92 -20.15 17.67
CA LYS A 182 -4.39 -21.54 17.65
C LYS A 182 -5.64 -21.72 18.50
N ASP A 183 -6.58 -20.79 18.33
CA ASP A 183 -7.85 -20.81 19.06
C ASP A 183 -8.61 -22.09 18.71
N THR A 184 -9.01 -22.83 19.74
CA THR A 184 -9.79 -24.05 19.61
C THR A 184 -11.02 -24.03 20.51
N ALA A 185 -12.07 -24.71 20.07
CA ALA A 185 -13.28 -24.92 20.84
C ALA A 185 -13.76 -26.36 20.67
N MET A 186 -14.57 -26.85 21.60
CA MET A 186 -15.25 -28.14 21.43
C MET A 186 -16.45 -27.97 20.50
N GLY A 187 -16.59 -28.87 19.53
CA GLY A 187 -17.79 -28.90 18.68
C GLY A 187 -19.02 -29.34 19.49
N VAL A 188 -20.19 -28.85 19.11
CA VAL A 188 -21.45 -29.32 19.68
C VAL A 188 -21.64 -30.80 19.33
N LEU A 189 -21.81 -31.63 20.36
CA LEU A 189 -22.04 -33.07 20.23
C LEU A 189 -23.52 -33.41 20.24
N THR A 190 -24.25 -32.86 21.21
CA THR A 190 -25.65 -33.16 21.46
C THR A 190 -26.40 -31.85 21.73
N THR A 191 -27.60 -31.75 21.18
CA THR A 191 -28.52 -30.64 21.46
C THR A 191 -29.78 -31.24 22.08
N GLU A 192 -30.11 -30.84 23.30
CA GLU A 192 -31.33 -31.21 24.01
C GLU A 192 -32.18 -29.96 24.24
N ALA A 193 -33.51 -30.10 24.19
CA ALA A 193 -34.44 -29.00 24.39
C ALA A 193 -35.70 -29.48 25.11
N ASP A 194 -36.02 -28.83 26.23
CA ASP A 194 -37.22 -29.09 27.02
C ASP A 194 -38.26 -27.98 26.79
N MET A 195 -39.53 -28.35 26.62
CA MET A 195 -40.64 -27.40 26.44
C MET A 195 -41.65 -27.52 27.58
N GLU A 196 -41.97 -26.38 28.20
CA GLU A 196 -43.00 -26.27 29.25
C GLU A 196 -44.03 -25.21 28.87
N GLN A 197 -45.27 -25.40 29.34
CA GLN A 197 -46.36 -24.46 29.12
C GLN A 197 -46.34 -23.36 30.18
N ILE A 198 -46.22 -22.10 29.74
CA ILE A 198 -46.24 -20.93 30.63
C ILE A 198 -47.72 -20.53 30.93
N PRO A 199 -48.09 -20.21 32.18
CA PRO A 199 -49.46 -19.88 32.61
C PRO A 199 -50.09 -18.66 31.92
#